data_AF-A0A3N5V8X8-F1
#
_entry.id   AF-A0A3N5V8X8-F1
#
_cell.length_a   1.000
_cell.length_b   1.000
_cell.length_c   1.000
_cell.angle_alpha   90.00
_cell.angle_beta   90.00
_cell.angle_gamma   90.00
#
_symmetry.space_group_name_H-M   'P 1'
#
loop_
_entity.id
_entity.type
_entity.pdbx_description
1 polymer ?
#
loop_
_entity_poly.entity_id
_entity_poly.type
_entity_poly.pdbx_seq_one_letter_code
_entity_poly.pdbx_strand_id
1 'polypeptide(L)' 'MEKEVESVARKAAEALYGSDIEGFRIRTLLPFPTEQNREAWDAQVTFLLGGLQYTVDFLINEKDGQITNSRLIDTMTPL' A
#
# COMPACT_ATOMS: atom_id res chain seq x y z
N MET A 1 8.78 -11.11 -4.99
CA MET A 1 8.45 -9.79 -5.55
C MET A 1 7.06 -9.31 -5.16
N GLU A 2 5.94 -9.75 -5.78
CA GLU A 2 4.60 -9.25 -5.39
C GLU A 2 4.25 -9.54 -3.92
N LYS A 3 4.55 -10.75 -3.43
CA LYS A 3 4.39 -11.11 -2.01
C LYS A 3 5.26 -10.29 -1.05
N GLU A 4 6.40 -9.79 -1.53
CA GLU A 4 7.28 -8.93 -0.72
C GLU A 4 6.71 -7.52 -0.65
N VAL A 5 6.23 -6.98 -1.77
CA VAL A 5 5.50 -5.70 -1.83
C VAL A 5 4.27 -5.76 -0.92
N GLU A 6 3.48 -6.84 -0.95
CA GLU A 6 2.32 -7.00 -0.07
C GLU A 6 2.70 -6.97 1.41
N SER A 7 3.75 -7.69 1.79
CA SER A 7 4.25 -7.71 3.18
C SER A 7 4.75 -6.33 3.62
N VAL A 8 5.50 -5.63 2.76
CA VAL A 8 6.01 -4.28 3.02
C VAL A 8 4.87 -3.26 3.13
N ALA A 9 3.93 -3.28 2.19
CA ALA A 9 2.77 -2.39 2.19
C ALA A 9 1.86 -2.64 3.40
N ARG A 10 1.68 -3.91 3.80
CA ARG A 10 0.92 -4.25 5.01
C ARG A 10 1.60 -3.70 6.26
N LYS A 11 2.90 -3.91 6.41
CA LYS A 11 3.67 -3.36 7.55
C LYS A 11 3.62 -1.83 7.58
N ALA A 12 3.65 -1.18 6.41
CA ALA A 12 3.52 0.26 6.31
C ALA A 12 2.13 0.74 6.78
N ALA A 13 1.06 0.06 6.34
CA ALA A 13 -0.29 0.34 6.81
C ALA A 13 -0.42 0.13 8.32
N GLU A 14 0.12 -0.96 8.86
CA GLU A 14 0.11 -1.25 10.30
C GLU A 14 0.87 -0.18 11.10
N ALA A 15 2.01 0.30 10.59
CA ALA A 15 2.80 1.33 11.23
C ALA A 15 2.13 2.71 11.23
N LEU A 16 1.37 3.04 10.17
CA LEU A 16 0.71 4.34 10.01
C LEU A 16 -0.67 4.40 10.68
N TYR A 17 -1.42 3.30 10.67
CA TYR A 17 -2.83 3.27 11.07
C TYR A 17 -3.09 2.39 12.30
N GLY A 18 -2.12 1.58 12.73
CA GLY A 18 -2.24 0.64 13.85
C GLY A 18 -2.34 -0.82 13.39
N SER A 19 -2.10 -1.75 14.31
CA SER A 19 -2.04 -3.20 14.01
C SER A 19 -3.40 -3.84 13.73
N ASP A 20 -4.49 -3.16 14.06
CA ASP A 20 -5.86 -3.72 14.05
C ASP A 20 -6.52 -3.59 12.66
N ILE A 21 -5.70 -3.55 11.60
CA ILE A 21 -6.20 -3.52 10.22
C ILE A 21 -6.67 -4.90 9.77
N GLU A 22 -7.82 -4.93 9.11
CA GLU A 22 -8.44 -6.15 8.63
C GLU A 22 -8.61 -6.11 7.11
N GLY A 23 -8.76 -7.29 6.48
CA GLY A 23 -9.10 -7.38 5.06
C GLY A 23 -8.12 -6.70 4.11
N PHE A 24 -6.83 -6.62 4.47
CA PHE A 24 -5.79 -5.98 3.65
C PHE A 24 -5.73 -6.59 2.24
N ARG A 25 -5.71 -5.72 1.21
CA ARG A 25 -5.61 -6.09 -0.21
C ARG A 25 -4.78 -5.07 -0.96
N ILE A 26 -3.92 -5.54 -1.86
CA ILE A 26 -3.42 -4.72 -2.97
C ILE A 26 -4.53 -4.66 -4.04
N ARG A 27 -4.91 -3.46 -4.47
CA ARG A 27 -5.87 -3.23 -5.56
C ARG A 27 -5.18 -3.00 -6.89
N THR A 28 -4.04 -2.32 -6.87
CA THR A 28 -3.26 -1.98 -8.05
C THR A 28 -1.79 -2.00 -7.68
N LEU A 29 -0.97 -2.56 -8.57
CA LEU A 29 0.48 -2.61 -8.42
C LEU A 29 1.10 -2.26 -9.76
N LEU A 30 1.75 -1.10 -9.83
CA LEU A 30 2.35 -0.59 -11.07
C LEU A 30 3.84 -0.34 -10.88
N PRO A 31 4.65 -0.59 -11.92
CA PRO A 31 6.05 -0.20 -11.92
C PRO A 31 6.20 1.33 -11.92
N PHE A 32 7.12 1.88 -11.13
CA PHE A 32 7.45 3.30 -11.10
C PHE A 32 8.97 3.54 -11.20
N PRO A 33 9.45 4.43 -12.10
CA PRO A 33 8.69 4.97 -13.23
C PRO A 33 8.24 3.84 -14.18
N THR A 34 7.22 4.10 -15.00
CA THR A 34 6.67 3.12 -15.96
C THR A 34 7.58 2.84 -17.16
N GLU A 35 8.70 3.56 -17.27
CA GLU A 35 9.68 3.47 -18.36
C GLU A 35 10.68 2.31 -18.17
N GLN A 36 11.63 2.17 -19.10
CA GLN A 36 12.71 1.17 -19.03
C GLN A 36 13.69 1.51 -17.90
N ASN A 37 13.30 1.24 -16.65
CA ASN A 37 14.09 1.03 -15.44
C ASN A 37 13.16 1.29 -14.25
N ARG A 38 12.42 0.26 -13.84
CA ARG A 38 11.61 0.34 -12.62
C ARG A 38 12.55 0.52 -11.43
N GLU A 39 12.24 1.49 -10.58
CA GLU A 39 12.97 1.80 -9.36
C GLU A 39 12.12 1.57 -8.10
N ALA A 40 10.79 1.55 -8.28
CA ALA A 40 9.82 1.43 -7.22
C ALA A 40 8.52 0.77 -7.73
N TRP A 41 7.66 0.48 -6.77
CA TRP A 41 6.30 0.02 -6.98
C TRP A 41 5.33 1.07 -6.47
N ASP A 42 4.40 1.49 -7.32
CA ASP A 42 3.23 2.25 -6.93
C ASP A 42 2.10 1.27 -6.59
N ALA A 43 1.79 1.16 -5.30
CA ALA A 43 0.89 0.17 -4.74
C ALA A 43 -0.32 0.86 -4.08
N GLN A 44 -1.48 0.75 -4.73
CA GLN A 44 -2.75 1.12 -4.12
C GLN A 44 -3.27 -0.06 -3.29
N VAL A 45 -3.53 0.18 -2.01
CA VAL A 45 -4.03 -0.82 -1.07
C VAL A 45 -5.36 -0.41 -0.47
N THR A 46 -6.11 -1.41 -0.02
CA THR A 46 -7.30 -1.20 0.82
C THR A 46 -7.24 -2.06 2.08
N PHE A 47 -7.74 -1.53 3.19
CA PHE A 47 -7.93 -2.26 4.43
C PHE A 47 -9.08 -1.66 5.24
N LEU A 48 -9.61 -2.44 6.18
CA LEU A 48 -10.62 -2.01 7.14
C LEU A 48 -9.93 -1.60 8.45
N LEU A 49 -10.40 -0.52 9.06
CA LEU A 49 -10.03 -0.11 10.41
C LEU A 49 -11.21 0.62 11.04
N GLY A 50 -11.67 0.14 12.21
CA GLY A 50 -12.78 0.76 12.92
C GLY A 50 -14.09 0.83 12.12
N GLY A 51 -14.34 -0.16 11.25
CA GLY A 51 -15.53 -0.20 10.40
C GLY A 51 -15.48 0.71 9.16
N LEU A 52 -14.36 1.39 8.90
CA LEU A 52 -14.14 2.19 7.70
C LEU A 52 -13.17 1.47 6.75
N GLN A 53 -13.41 1.57 5.45
CA GLN A 53 -12.47 1.13 4.43
C GLN A 53 -11.57 2.31 4.03
N TYR A 54 -10.27 2.11 4.12
CA TYR A 54 -9.24 3.04 3.70
C TYR A 54 -8.70 2.62 2.33
N THR A 55 -8.45 3.59 1.46
CA THR A 55 -7.69 3.41 0.22
C THR A 55 -6.43 4.26 0.30
N VAL A 56 -5.25 3.64 0.18
CA VAL A 56 -3.96 4.30 0.39
C VAL A 56 -3.00 3.91 -0.72
N ASP A 57 -2.28 4.89 -1.27
CA ASP A 57 -1.17 4.67 -2.19
C ASP A 57 0.16 4.66 -1.45
N PHE A 58 1.01 3.69 -1.78
CA PHE A 58 2.39 3.61 -1.32
C PHE A 58 3.35 3.59 -2.50
N LEU A 59 4.40 4.41 -2.43
CA LEU A 59 5.55 4.29 -3.31
C LEU A 59 6.65 3.51 -2.58
N ILE A 60 6.98 2.33 -3.10
CA ILE A 60 7.84 1.34 -2.44
C ILE A 60 9.10 1.14 -3.27
N ASN A 61 10.26 1.54 -2.76
CA ASN A 61 11.53 1.35 -3.45
C ASN A 61 11.80 -0.15 -3.71
N GLU A 62 12.12 -0.52 -4.94
CA GLU A 62 12.33 -1.92 -5.34
C GLU A 62 13.57 -2.54 -4.71
N LYS A 63 14.60 -1.72 -4.45
CA LYS A 63 15.90 -2.21 -3.97
C LYS A 63 15.84 -2.73 -2.53
N ASP A 64 15.10 -2.05 -1.67
CA ASP A 64 15.12 -2.29 -0.22
C ASP A 64 13.72 -2.32 0.43
N GLY A 65 12.65 -2.09 -0.34
CA GLY A 65 11.29 -2.03 0.18
C GLY A 65 11.00 -0.79 1.00
N GLN A 66 11.86 0.23 0.98
CA GLN A 66 11.61 1.48 1.69
C GLN A 66 10.37 2.18 1.11
N ILE A 67 9.43 2.55 1.98
CA ILE A 67 8.32 3.43 1.62
C ILE A 67 8.87 4.86 1.50
N THR A 68 8.84 5.43 0.29
CA THR A 68 9.30 6.80 0.03
C THR A 68 8.15 7.81 -0.04
N ASN A 69 6.92 7.32 -0.24
CA ASN A 69 5.70 8.12 -0.18
C ASN A 69 4.53 7.27 0.32
N SER A 70 3.62 7.91 1.08
CA SER A 70 2.32 7.36 1.45
C SER A 70 1.26 8.43 1.29
N ARG A 71 0.14 8.10 0.63
CA ARG A 71 -0.96 9.03 0.39
C ARG A 71 -2.30 8.36 0.66
N LEU A 72 -3.09 8.92 1.58
CA LEU A 72 -4.50 8.56 1.72
C LEU A 72 -5.27 9.06 0.48
N ILE A 73 -5.99 8.16 -0.17
CA ILE A 73 -6.83 8.45 -1.34
C ILE A 73 -8.27 8.65 -0.92
N ASP A 74 -8.80 7.74 -0.09
CA ASP A 74 -10.20 7.79 0.34
C ASP A 74 -10.44 7.07 1.67
N THR A 75 -11.55 7.41 2.33
CA THR A 75 -12.07 6.70 3.49
C THR A 75 -13.59 6.64 3.40
N MET A 76 -14.15 5.44 3.37
CA MET A 76 -15.59 5.24 3.19
C MET A 76 -16.17 4.22 4.17
N THR A 77 -17.45 4.35 4.48
CA THR A 77 -18.22 3.29 5.14
C THR A 77 -18.55 2.21 4.11
N PRO A 78 -18.11 0.96 4.30
CA PRO A 78 -18.48 -0.14 3.43
C PRO A 78 -19.99 -0.43 3.53
N LEU A 79 -20.61 -0.78 2.41
CA LEU A 79 -22.03 -1.12 2.29
C LEU A 79 -22.33 -2.56 2.75
#